data_AF-A0AAU8D3W0-F1
#
_entry.id   AF-A0AAU8D3W0-F1
#
_cell.length_a   1.000
_cell.length_b   1.000
_cell.length_c   1.000
_cell.angle_alpha   90.00
_cell.angle_beta   90.00
_cell.angle_gamma   90.00
#
_symmetry.space_group_name_H-M   'P 1'
#
loop_
_entity.id
_entity.type
_entity.pdbx_description
1 polymer ?
#
loop_
_entity_poly.entity_id
_entity_poly.type
_entity_poly.pdbx_seq_one_letter_code
_entity_poly.pdbx_strand_id
1 'polypeptide(L)'
;MTRKSRQDIEFSPECGAAYERLIVLAHRLSALLTGDALSPDGLTDTPRSQALAMSMIFFLLRAGPDDLHAMFFAEGSFNQLRFKPLPADFTCPPVLADVL
;
A
#
# COMPACT_ATOMS: atom_id res chain seq x y z
N MET A 1 -3.24 -26.00 32.21
CA MET A 1 -3.52 -25.32 30.92
C MET A 1 -2.19 -24.83 30.36
N THR A 2 -1.64 -25.55 29.37
CA THR A 2 -0.35 -25.22 28.76
C THR A 2 -0.59 -24.19 27.66
N ARG A 3 -0.15 -22.95 27.86
CA ARG A 3 -0.26 -21.86 26.88
C ARG A 3 0.58 -22.29 25.66
N LYS A 4 -0.05 -22.66 24.55
CA LYS A 4 0.64 -22.95 23.29
C LYS A 4 1.42 -21.68 22.93
N SER A 5 2.75 -21.77 22.99
CA SER A 5 3.64 -20.75 22.44
C SER A 5 3.23 -20.53 20.99
N ARG A 6 2.85 -19.29 20.66
CA ARG A 6 2.56 -18.91 19.27
C ARG A 6 3.89 -19.04 18.55
N GLN A 7 4.05 -20.07 17.71
CA GLN A 7 5.23 -20.18 16.86
C GLN A 7 5.32 -18.88 16.06
N ASP A 8 6.41 -18.16 16.24
CA ASP A 8 6.72 -17.01 15.40
C ASP A 8 6.86 -17.54 13.98
N ILE A 9 5.99 -17.06 13.09
CA ILE A 9 6.02 -17.43 11.69
C ILE A 9 7.29 -16.80 11.12
N GLU A 10 8.26 -17.63 10.76
CA GLU A 10 9.45 -17.19 10.07
C GLU A 10 9.05 -16.81 8.63
N PHE A 11 9.09 -15.52 8.32
CA PHE A 11 8.82 -15.05 6.96
C PHE A 11 9.98 -15.45 6.05
N SER A 12 9.65 -15.90 4.83
CA SER A 12 10.70 -16.11 3.83
C SER A 12 11.34 -14.76 3.45
N PRO A 13 12.61 -14.74 3.01
CA PRO A 13 13.28 -13.52 2.56
C PRO A 13 12.49 -12.77 1.48
N GLU A 14 11.80 -13.50 0.60
CA GLU A 14 10.96 -12.94 -0.46
C GLU A 14 9.74 -12.21 0.11
N CYS A 15 9.11 -12.77 1.15
CA CYS A 15 8.02 -12.10 1.87
C CYS A 15 8.49 -10.84 2.57
N GLY A 16 9.68 -10.86 3.20
CA GLY A 16 10.29 -9.67 3.81
C GLY A 16 10.51 -8.56 2.78
N ALA A 17 11.13 -8.88 1.65
CA ALA A 17 11.38 -7.93 0.57
C ALA A 17 10.07 -7.40 -0.05
N ALA A 18 9.03 -8.25 -0.17
CA ALA A 18 7.72 -7.80 -0.64
C ALA A 18 7.05 -6.84 0.33
N TYR A 19 7.16 -7.11 1.63
CA TYR A 19 6.63 -6.25 2.69
C TYR A 19 7.31 -4.87 2.69
N GLU A 20 8.63 -4.81 2.56
CA GLU A 20 9.37 -3.54 2.44
C GLU A 20 8.91 -2.73 1.22
N ARG A 21 8.74 -3.38 0.06
CA ARG A 21 8.23 -2.70 -1.15
C ARG A 21 6.81 -2.14 -0.94
N LEU A 22 5.95 -2.85 -0.21
CA LEU A 22 4.60 -2.38 0.11
C LEU A 22 4.63 -1.16 1.03
N ILE A 23 5.50 -1.14 2.04
CA ILE A 23 5.67 0.02 2.93
C ILE A 23 6.12 1.24 2.11
N VAL A 24 7.16 1.09 1.29
CA VAL A 24 7.67 2.18 0.44
C VAL A 24 6.58 2.68 -0.52
N LEU A 25 5.79 1.79 -1.10
CA LEU A 25 4.67 2.16 -1.96
C LEU A 25 3.60 2.96 -1.20
N ALA A 26 3.26 2.57 0.02
CA ALA A 26 2.29 3.29 0.85
C ALA A 26 2.76 4.71 1.16
N HIS A 27 4.05 4.91 1.46
CA HIS A 27 4.63 6.23 1.66
C HIS A 27 4.60 7.08 0.37
N ARG A 28 4.97 6.50 -0.76
CA ARG A 28 4.91 7.20 -2.06
C ARG A 28 3.49 7.63 -2.39
N LEU A 29 2.51 6.74 -2.23
CA LEU A 29 1.10 7.05 -2.50
C LEU A 29 0.54 8.08 -1.52
N SER A 30 0.95 8.04 -0.25
CA SER A 30 0.46 9.03 0.70
C SER A 30 1.02 10.41 0.42
N ALA A 31 2.32 10.52 0.12
CA ALA A 31 2.99 11.74 -0.32
C ALA A 31 2.28 12.34 -1.55
N LEU A 32 2.02 11.48 -2.54
CA LEU A 32 1.29 11.82 -3.76
C LEU A 32 -0.08 12.44 -3.49
N LEU A 33 -0.84 11.84 -2.58
CA LEU A 33 -2.21 12.28 -2.27
C LEU A 33 -2.25 13.53 -1.38
N THR A 34 -1.17 13.82 -0.66
CA THR A 34 -1.07 15.01 0.20
C THR A 34 -0.30 16.15 -0.45
N GLY A 35 0.40 15.91 -1.56
CA GLY A 35 1.31 16.86 -2.21
C GLY A 35 2.59 17.09 -1.40
N ASP A 36 2.99 16.11 -0.58
CA ASP A 36 4.18 16.21 0.27
C ASP A 36 5.41 15.64 -0.43
N ALA A 37 6.58 16.22 -0.17
CA ALA A 37 7.84 15.65 -0.62
C ALA A 37 8.21 14.39 0.18
N LEU A 38 8.88 13.45 -0.49
CA LEU A 38 9.49 12.29 0.15
C LEU A 38 10.90 12.61 0.64
N SER A 39 11.29 11.95 1.73
CA SER A 39 12.67 11.92 2.19
C SER A 39 13.57 11.16 1.18
N PRO A 40 14.90 11.29 1.27
CA PRO A 40 15.84 10.53 0.43
C PRO A 40 15.64 9.01 0.53
N ASP A 41 15.14 8.53 1.66
CA ASP A 41 14.86 7.12 1.92
C ASP A 41 13.49 6.67 1.36
N GLY A 42 12.75 7.58 0.72
CA GLY A 42 11.43 7.31 0.14
C GLY A 42 10.31 7.24 1.17
N LEU A 43 10.50 7.87 2.34
CA LEU A 43 9.53 7.92 3.42
C LEU A 43 8.89 9.30 3.51
N THR A 44 7.74 9.36 4.17
CA THR A 44 7.02 10.61 4.40
C THR A 44 7.31 11.18 5.77
N ASP A 45 7.53 12.49 5.85
CA ASP A 45 7.95 13.16 7.09
C ASP A 45 6.86 14.05 7.71
N THR A 46 5.79 14.35 6.96
CA THR A 46 4.69 15.16 7.49
C THR A 46 3.69 14.29 8.27
N PRO A 47 3.10 14.77 9.37
CA PRO A 47 2.13 14.00 10.14
C PRO A 47 0.93 13.52 9.30
N ARG A 48 0.51 14.32 8.31
CA ARG A 48 -0.63 14.02 7.43
C ARG A 48 -0.32 12.85 6.51
N SER A 49 0.80 12.90 5.80
CA SER A 49 1.23 11.84 4.88
C SER A 49 1.61 10.56 5.62
N GLN A 50 2.22 10.67 6.81
CA GLN A 50 2.49 9.51 7.68
C GLN A 50 1.21 8.81 8.13
N ALA A 51 0.21 9.57 8.61
CA ALA A 51 -1.06 9.00 9.03
C ALA A 51 -1.75 8.23 7.89
N LEU A 52 -1.69 8.77 6.68
CA LEU A 52 -2.27 8.13 5.50
C LEU A 52 -1.49 6.87 5.08
N ALA A 53 -0.15 6.91 5.06
CA ALA A 53 0.70 5.75 4.79
C ALA A 53 0.44 4.62 5.80
N MET A 54 0.42 4.95 7.10
CA MET A 54 0.12 3.99 8.17
C MET A 54 -1.27 3.37 8.02
N SER A 55 -2.26 4.16 7.61
CA SER A 55 -3.62 3.66 7.38
C SER A 55 -3.67 2.64 6.23
N MET A 56 -2.94 2.90 5.14
CA MET A 56 -2.82 1.96 4.00
C MET A 56 -2.12 0.66 4.42
N ILE A 57 -1.01 0.76 5.15
CA ILE A 57 -0.28 -0.40 5.67
C ILE A 57 -1.16 -1.22 6.62
N PHE A 58 -1.86 -0.55 7.53
CA PHE A 58 -2.76 -1.21 8.48
C PHE A 58 -3.93 -1.91 7.79
N PHE A 59 -4.50 -1.28 6.76
CA PHE A 59 -5.54 -1.90 5.94
C PHE A 59 -5.03 -3.20 5.30
N LEU A 60 -3.85 -3.17 4.68
CA LEU A 60 -3.25 -4.35 4.05
C LEU A 60 -2.93 -5.47 5.04
N LEU A 61 -2.44 -5.13 6.23
CA LEU A 61 -2.14 -6.11 7.28
C LEU A 61 -3.40 -6.74 7.91
N ARG A 62 -4.54 -6.05 7.81
CA ARG A 62 -5.80 -6.48 8.42
C ARG A 62 -6.80 -7.06 7.41
N ALA A 63 -6.57 -6.85 6.12
CA ALA A 63 -7.38 -7.43 5.06
C ALA A 63 -7.34 -8.96 5.17
N GLY A 64 -8.51 -9.58 5.29
CA GLY A 64 -8.61 -11.03 5.29
C GLY A 64 -8.17 -11.60 3.94
N PRO A 65 -7.74 -12.87 3.88
CA PRO A 65 -7.45 -13.54 2.62
C PRO A 65 -8.64 -13.47 1.64
N ASP A 66 -9.86 -13.59 2.15
CA ASP A 66 -11.09 -13.50 1.35
C ASP A 66 -11.33 -12.07 0.82
N ASP A 67 -10.99 -11.04 1.61
CA ASP A 67 -11.10 -9.64 1.19
C ASP A 67 -10.05 -9.31 0.11
N LEU A 68 -8.82 -9.82 0.27
CA LEU A 68 -7.77 -9.69 -0.73
C LEU A 68 -8.16 -10.45 -2.00
N HIS A 69 -8.74 -11.64 -1.88
CA HIS A 69 -9.20 -12.42 -3.02
C HIS A 69 -10.36 -11.70 -3.73
N ALA A 70 -11.31 -11.13 -3.00
CA ALA A 70 -12.35 -10.29 -3.58
C ALA A 70 -11.77 -9.04 -4.24
N MET A 71 -10.76 -8.41 -3.66
CA MET A 71 -10.11 -7.23 -4.25
C MET A 71 -9.37 -7.55 -5.55
N PHE A 72 -8.66 -8.68 -5.63
CA PHE A 72 -7.86 -9.03 -6.82
C PHE A 72 -8.63 -9.84 -7.87
N PHE A 73 -9.66 -10.58 -7.49
CA PHE A 73 -10.36 -11.54 -8.36
C PHE A 73 -11.86 -11.27 -8.50
N ALA A 74 -12.43 -10.23 -7.88
CA ALA A 74 -13.78 -9.81 -8.22
C ALA A 74 -13.77 -9.09 -9.59
N GLU A 75 -13.96 -9.86 -10.65
CA GLU A 75 -14.26 -9.37 -12.00
C GLU A 75 -15.46 -8.40 -12.04
N GLY A 76 -16.32 -8.40 -11.01
CA GLY A 76 -17.50 -7.53 -10.93
C GLY A 76 -17.29 -6.17 -10.24
N SER A 77 -16.50 -6.11 -9.16
CA SER A 77 -16.52 -4.93 -8.26
C SER A 77 -15.65 -3.78 -8.76
N PHE A 78 -14.51 -4.05 -9.38
CA PHE A 78 -13.65 -3.01 -9.96
C PHE A 78 -14.22 -2.42 -11.27
N ASN A 79 -15.11 -3.16 -11.96
CA ASN A 79 -15.78 -2.66 -13.16
C ASN A 79 -16.84 -1.59 -12.88
N GLN A 80 -17.25 -1.42 -11.62
CA GLN A 80 -18.19 -0.39 -11.18
C GLN A 80 -17.51 0.86 -10.61
N LEU A 81 -16.20 0.78 -10.32
CA LEU A 81 -15.44 1.94 -9.87
C LEU A 81 -15.24 2.90 -11.04
N ARG A 82 -15.65 4.16 -10.85
CA ARG A 82 -15.38 5.25 -11.80
C ARG A 82 -13.89 5.54 -11.95
N PHE A 83 -13.10 5.20 -10.93
CA PHE A 83 -11.66 5.38 -10.90
C PHE A 83 -10.99 4.01 -10.90
N LYS A 84 -10.33 3.66 -12.01
CA LYS A 84 -9.59 2.40 -12.15
C LYS A 84 -8.13 2.62 -11.73
N PRO A 85 -7.50 1.65 -11.04
CA PRO A 85 -6.06 1.70 -10.80
C PRO A 85 -5.32 1.90 -12.12
N LEU A 86 -4.35 2.80 -12.13
CA LEU A 86 -3.56 3.08 -13.32
C LEU A 86 -2.71 1.83 -13.65
N PRO A 87 -2.65 1.41 -14.93
CA PRO A 87 -1.90 0.24 -15.32
C PRO A 87 -0.39 0.45 -15.10
N ALA A 88 0.39 -0.64 -14.99
CA ALA A 88 1.81 -0.59 -14.60
C ALA A 88 2.70 0.20 -15.58
N ASP A 89 2.25 0.37 -16.83
CA ASP A 89 2.88 1.13 -17.91
C ASP A 89 2.34 2.56 -18.05
N PHE A 90 1.46 2.99 -17.13
CA PHE A 90 0.89 4.33 -17.16
C PHE A 90 1.96 5.38 -16.87
N THR A 91 2.34 6.12 -17.90
CA THR A 91 3.16 7.32 -17.79
C THR A 91 2.25 8.49 -17.45
N CYS A 92 2.43 9.06 -16.26
CA CYS A 92 1.63 10.18 -15.80
C CYS A 92 1.83 11.38 -16.74
N PRO A 93 0.78 11.89 -17.42
CA PRO A 93 0.93 13.06 -18.27
C PRO A 93 1.27 14.30 -17.42
N PRO A 94 2.05 15.26 -17.97
CA PRO A 94 2.64 16.37 -17.21
C PRO A 94 1.61 17.34 -16.59
N VAL A 95 0.32 17.21 -16.91
CA VAL A 95 -0.76 17.99 -16.28
C VAL A 95 -0.98 17.58 -14.80
N LEU A 96 -0.47 16.41 -14.40
CA LEU A 96 -0.42 15.98 -13.00
C LEU A 96 0.96 16.21 -12.36
N ALA A 97 1.96 16.73 -13.09
CA ALA A 97 3.30 16.97 -12.52
C ALA A 97 3.34 18.12 -11.48
N ASP A 98 2.32 18.99 -11.47
CA ASP A 98 2.20 20.08 -10.49
C ASP A 98 1.38 19.69 -9.24
N VAL A 99 0.88 18.46 -9.16
CA VAL A 99 0.06 17.97 -8.02
C VAL A 99 0.60 16.63 -7.47
N LEU A 100 1.79 16.20 -7.89
CA LEU A 100 2.43 14.97 -7.44
C LEU A 100 3.83 15.25 -6.89
#